data_AF-A0A924Z1H9-F1
#
_entry.id   AF-A0A924Z1H9-F1
#
_cell.length_a   1.000
_cell.length_b   1.000
_cell.length_c   1.000
_cell.angle_alpha   90.00
_cell.angle_beta   90.00
_cell.angle_gamma   90.00
#
_symmetry.space_group_name_H-M   'P 1'
#
loop_
_entity.id
_entity.type
_entity.pdbx_description
1 polymer ?
#
loop_
_entity_poly.entity_id
_entity_poly.type
_entity_poly.pdbx_seq_one_letter_code
_entity_poly.pdbx_strand_id
1 'polypeptide(L)'
;MTSFTPGSAALGGGLIGTAAVLLWWLNGRIAGVSGVAGGVLAPGPISGGRGWRLPFLLGLVLGTAAWFGLSQQLPAVRSGMHPGLQIAAGLLVGYGNTMAGGCNSGHGVCGLGRLSQRS
;
A
#
# COMPACT_ATOMS: atom_id res chain seq x y z
N MET A 1 12.10 -22.93 7.60
CA MET A 1 11.63 -22.28 8.83
C MET A 1 12.21 -20.87 8.84
N THR A 2 11.39 -19.82 8.74
CA THR A 2 11.87 -18.44 8.88
C THR A 2 12.13 -18.16 10.35
N SER A 3 13.35 -17.78 10.71
CA SER A 3 13.70 -17.42 12.08
C SER A 3 12.84 -16.23 12.52
N PHE A 4 12.17 -16.35 13.66
CA PHE A 4 11.38 -15.26 14.21
C PHE A 4 12.32 -14.15 14.70
N THR A 5 12.27 -12.99 14.06
CA THR A 5 13.11 -11.82 14.37
C THR A 5 12.25 -10.67 14.94
N PRO A 6 11.87 -10.75 16.23
CA PRO A 6 10.88 -9.84 16.83
C PRO A 6 11.30 -8.38 16.78
N GLY A 7 12.59 -8.08 16.97
CA GLY A 7 13.11 -6.71 16.92
C GLY A 7 12.89 -6.05 15.56
N SER A 8 13.29 -6.70 14.47
CA SER A 8 13.08 -6.16 13.11
C SER A 8 11.60 -6.06 12.74
N ALA A 9 10.78 -7.02 13.19
CA ALA A 9 9.34 -7.00 12.93
C ALA A 9 8.66 -5.82 13.63
N ALA A 10 9.01 -5.56 14.90
CA ALA A 10 8.48 -4.43 15.66
C ALA A 10 8.91 -3.08 15.06
N LEU A 11 10.19 -2.95 14.66
CA LEU A 11 10.70 -1.74 14.00
C LEU A 11 9.98 -1.49 12.66
N GLY A 12 9.83 -2.51 11.84
CA GLY A 12 9.10 -2.41 10.57
C GLY A 12 7.64 -2.02 10.77
N GLY A 13 6.96 -2.65 11.73
CA GLY A 13 5.58 -2.30 12.10
C GLY A 13 5.46 -0.86 12.61
N GLY A 14 6.39 -0.40 13.44
CA GLY A 14 6.45 0.98 13.94
C GLY A 14 6.65 2.00 12.82
N LEU A 15 7.53 1.72 11.86
CA LEU A 15 7.73 2.58 10.67
C LEU A 15 6.46 2.67 9.80
N ILE A 16 5.78 1.55 9.56
CA ILE A 16 4.54 1.54 8.78
C ILE A 16 3.41 2.29 9.52
N GLY A 17 3.27 2.06 10.83
CA GLY A 17 2.27 2.72 11.67
C GLY A 17 2.49 4.23 11.76
N THR A 18 3.73 4.68 11.98
CA THR A 18 4.08 6.11 12.01
C THR A 18 3.83 6.77 10.65
N ALA A 19 4.15 6.12 9.53
CA ALA A 19 3.82 6.62 8.20
C ALA A 19 2.29 6.78 7.99
N ALA A 20 1.49 5.82 8.46
CA ALA A 20 0.03 5.90 8.39
C ALA A 20 -0.54 7.06 9.23
N VAL A 21 -0.01 7.27 10.44
CA VAL A 21 -0.40 8.39 11.31
C VAL A 21 0.01 9.73 10.71
N LEU A 22 1.22 9.84 10.13
CA LEU A 22 1.68 11.05 9.45
C LEU A 22 0.79 11.41 8.26
N LEU A 23 0.39 10.43 7.45
CA LEU A 23 -0.55 10.67 6.35
C LEU A 23 -1.89 11.20 6.86
N TRP A 24 -2.40 10.61 7.94
CA TRP A 24 -3.64 11.04 8.57
C TRP A 24 -3.52 12.45 9.16
N TRP A 25 -2.41 12.77 9.83
CA TRP A 25 -2.21 14.07 10.45
C TRP A 25 -2.02 15.20 9.44
N LEU A 26 -1.23 14.96 8.38
CA LEU A 26 -0.92 15.99 7.37
C LEU A 26 -2.04 16.20 6.34
N ASN A 27 -2.74 15.14 5.95
CA ASN A 27 -3.74 15.20 4.87
C ASN A 27 -5.18 14.96 5.36
N GLY A 28 -5.38 14.52 6.61
CA GLY A 28 -6.70 14.12 7.12
C GLY A 28 -7.23 12.83 6.48
N ARG A 29 -6.38 12.04 5.81
CA ARG A 29 -6.78 10.86 5.03
C ARG A 29 -6.20 9.58 5.60
N ILE A 30 -6.90 8.47 5.39
CA ILE A 30 -6.47 7.13 5.81
C ILE A 30 -5.66 6.49 4.67
N ALA A 31 -4.57 5.81 5.00
CA ALA A 31 -3.76 5.12 4.00
C ALA A 31 -4.52 3.91 3.43
N GLY A 32 -4.69 3.88 2.12
CA GLY A 32 -5.32 2.76 1.41
C GLY A 32 -4.93 2.75 -0.06
N VAL A 33 -3.94 1.93 -0.42
CA VAL A 33 -3.26 2.01 -1.73
C VAL A 33 -4.24 1.83 -2.90
N SER A 34 -5.18 0.87 -2.83
CA SER A 34 -6.16 0.66 -3.91
C SER A 34 -7.10 1.86 -4.10
N GLY A 35 -7.51 2.52 -3.02
CA GLY A 35 -8.35 3.73 -3.10
C GLY A 35 -7.58 4.95 -3.60
N VAL A 36 -6.30 5.06 -3.23
CA VAL A 36 -5.41 6.11 -3.75
C VAL A 36 -5.16 5.92 -5.25
N ALA A 37 -4.78 4.71 -5.67
CA ALA A 37 -4.54 4.38 -7.07
C ALA A 37 -5.82 4.57 -7.91
N GLY A 38 -6.96 4.02 -7.46
CA GLY A 38 -8.25 4.22 -8.12
C GLY A 38 -8.64 5.70 -8.23
N GLY A 39 -8.39 6.50 -7.18
CA GLY A 39 -8.65 7.94 -7.18
C GLY A 39 -7.71 8.79 -8.05
N VAL A 40 -6.60 8.22 -8.53
CA VAL A 40 -5.74 8.83 -9.56
C VAL A 40 -6.24 8.47 -10.96
N LEU A 41 -6.63 7.22 -11.16
CA LEU A 41 -7.13 6.69 -12.43
C LEU A 41 -8.55 7.18 -12.77
N ALA A 42 -9.35 7.53 -11.76
CA ALA A 42 -10.70 8.04 -11.98
C ALA A 42 -10.69 9.40 -12.71
N PRO A 43 -11.52 9.56 -13.77
CA PRO A 43 -11.65 10.82 -14.49
C PRO A 43 -12.17 11.94 -13.57
N GLY A 44 -11.55 13.12 -13.65
CA GLY A 44 -11.89 14.27 -12.81
C GLY A 44 -10.83 15.39 -12.81
N PRO A 45 -11.06 16.51 -12.13
CA PRO A 45 -10.08 17.59 -12.02
C PRO A 45 -8.94 17.24 -11.04
N ILE A 46 -7.72 17.73 -11.31
CA ILE A 46 -6.56 17.59 -10.40
C ILE A 46 -6.85 18.22 -9.03
N SER A 47 -7.62 19.31 -9.01
CA SER A 47 -8.04 20.06 -7.83
C SER A 47 -8.94 19.30 -6.85
N GLY A 48 -9.55 18.18 -7.24
CA GLY A 48 -10.53 17.43 -6.43
C GLY A 48 -9.98 16.31 -5.54
N GLY A 49 -8.65 16.13 -5.48
CA GLY A 49 -8.03 15.11 -4.62
C GLY A 49 -6.85 14.36 -5.20
N ARG A 50 -6.37 14.72 -6.40
CA ARG A 50 -5.16 14.12 -7.01
C ARG A 50 -3.86 14.66 -6.40
N GLY A 51 -3.89 15.89 -5.88
CA GLY A 51 -2.73 16.61 -5.34
C GLY A 51 -1.94 15.88 -4.25
N TRP A 52 -2.58 15.10 -3.38
CA TRP A 52 -1.89 14.30 -2.35
C TRP A 52 -1.68 12.83 -2.77
N ARG A 53 -2.51 12.31 -3.68
CA ARG A 53 -2.46 10.92 -4.13
C ARG A 53 -1.24 10.63 -5.00
N LEU A 54 -0.90 11.54 -5.91
CA LEU A 54 0.31 11.46 -6.73
C LEU A 54 1.59 11.41 -5.89
N PRO A 55 1.87 12.38 -4.98
CA PRO A 55 3.07 12.33 -4.17
C PRO A 55 3.10 11.13 -3.23
N PHE A 56 1.95 10.64 -2.76
CA PHE A 56 1.90 9.39 -2.00
C PHE A 56 2.37 8.17 -2.83
N LEU A 57 1.83 8.00 -4.04
CA LEU A 57 2.23 6.89 -4.92
C LEU A 57 3.69 7.01 -5.37
N LEU A 58 4.12 8.23 -5.71
CA LEU A 58 5.53 8.50 -6.05
C LEU A 58 6.44 8.19 -4.87
N GLY A 59 6.07 8.60 -3.65
CA GLY A 59 6.83 8.27 -2.43
C GLY A 59 6.95 6.77 -2.19
N LEU A 60 5.91 6.00 -2.50
CA LEU A 60 5.94 4.53 -2.38
C LEU A 60 6.92 3.91 -3.39
N VAL A 61 6.88 4.34 -4.65
CA VAL A 61 7.81 3.88 -5.69
C VAL A 61 9.24 4.31 -5.38
N LEU A 62 9.47 5.60 -5.10
CA LEU A 62 10.79 6.16 -4.80
C LEU A 62 11.38 5.57 -3.52
N GLY A 63 10.57 5.32 -2.49
CA GLY A 63 11.02 4.67 -1.26
C GLY A 63 11.53 3.26 -1.51
N THR A 64 10.80 2.47 -2.30
CA THR A 64 11.28 1.13 -2.71
C THR A 64 12.54 1.20 -3.57
N ALA A 65 12.60 2.11 -4.55
CA ALA A 65 13.76 2.29 -5.40
C ALA A 65 15.00 2.74 -4.60
N ALA A 66 14.84 3.66 -3.66
CA ALA A 66 15.90 4.10 -2.76
C ALA A 66 16.40 2.93 -1.89
N TRP A 67 15.49 2.15 -1.31
CA TRP A 67 15.88 0.96 -0.54
C TRP A 67 16.69 -0.02 -1.40
N PHE A 68 16.29 -0.27 -2.65
CA PHE A 68 17.06 -1.12 -3.56
C PHE A 68 18.44 -0.54 -3.89
N GLY A 69 18.53 0.77 -4.13
CA GLY A 69 19.81 1.44 -4.38
C GLY A 69 20.77 1.36 -3.19
N LEU A 70 20.27 1.50 -1.96
CA LEU A 70 21.09 1.47 -0.75
C LEU A 70 21.46 0.03 -0.32
N SER A 71 20.50 -0.89 -0.38
CA SER A 71 20.70 -2.26 0.11
C SER A 71 21.39 -3.17 -0.92
N GLN A 72 21.36 -2.82 -2.21
CA GLN A 72 21.76 -3.68 -3.33
C GLN A 72 21.04 -5.03 -3.34
N GLN A 73 19.92 -5.16 -2.63
CA GLN A 73 19.11 -6.37 -2.55
C GLN A 73 18.00 -6.30 -3.60
N LEU A 74 18.16 -7.05 -4.68
CA LEU A 74 17.11 -7.19 -5.68
C LEU A 74 15.91 -7.94 -5.07
N PRO A 75 14.68 -7.48 -5.34
CA PRO A 75 13.50 -8.22 -4.92
C PRO A 75 13.53 -9.61 -5.56
N ALA A 76 13.11 -10.62 -4.80
CA ALA A 76 12.96 -11.98 -5.33
C ALA A 76 11.85 -11.99 -6.38
N VAL A 77 12.22 -11.78 -7.65
CA VAL A 77 11.29 -11.92 -8.77
C VAL A 77 10.93 -13.39 -8.88
N ARG A 78 9.66 -13.72 -8.62
CA ARG A 78 9.15 -15.07 -8.86
C ARG A 78 9.16 -15.33 -10.36
N SER A 79 10.13 -16.10 -10.82
CA SER A 79 10.19 -16.62 -12.19
C SER A 79 9.25 -17.82 -12.36
N GLY A 80 8.73 -18.03 -13.57
CA GLY A 80 7.93 -19.20 -13.92
C GLY A 80 6.41 -19.07 -13.76
N MET A 81 5.87 -17.91 -13.40
CA MET A 81 4.42 -17.70 -13.36
C MET A 81 3.89 -17.18 -14.70
N HIS A 82 2.86 -17.83 -15.24
CA HIS A 82 2.25 -17.46 -16.52
C HIS A 82 1.70 -16.01 -16.49
N PRO A 83 2.03 -15.13 -17.46
CA PRO A 83 1.59 -13.74 -17.47
C PRO A 83 0.07 -13.58 -17.39
N GLY A 84 -0.68 -14.46 -18.06
CA GLY A 84 -2.14 -14.45 -18.01
C GLY A 84 -2.69 -14.69 -16.60
N LEU A 85 -2.02 -15.53 -15.79
CA LEU A 85 -2.43 -15.76 -14.41
C LEU A 85 -2.14 -14.54 -13.54
N GLN A 86 -1.03 -13.84 -13.77
CA GLN A 86 -0.69 -12.61 -13.04
C GLN A 86 -1.72 -11.50 -13.31
N ILE A 87 -2.11 -11.33 -14.57
CA ILE A 87 -3.15 -10.36 -14.96
C ILE A 87 -4.48 -10.75 -14.31
N ALA A 88 -4.90 -12.01 -14.42
CA ALA A 88 -6.12 -12.50 -13.80
C ALA A 88 -6.14 -12.30 -12.28
N ALA A 89 -5.02 -12.60 -11.60
CA ALA A 89 -4.88 -12.39 -10.16
C ALA A 89 -4.99 -10.90 -9.80
N GLY A 90 -4.34 -10.01 -10.55
CA GLY A 90 -4.44 -8.56 -10.35
C GLY A 90 -5.86 -8.03 -10.50
N LEU A 91 -6.58 -8.49 -11.53
CA LEU A 91 -7.99 -8.14 -11.75
C LEU A 91 -8.88 -8.66 -10.63
N LEU A 92 -8.70 -9.91 -10.20
CA LEU A 92 -9.47 -10.50 -9.10
C LEU A 92 -9.24 -9.75 -7.78
N VAL A 93 -7.98 -9.39 -7.48
CA VAL A 93 -7.62 -8.61 -6.29
C VAL A 93 -8.24 -7.21 -6.36
N GLY A 94 -8.18 -6.56 -7.53
CA GLY A 94 -8.81 -5.26 -7.74
C GLY A 94 -10.32 -5.32 -7.52
N TYR A 95 -10.99 -6.31 -8.11
CA TYR A 95 -12.42 -6.55 -7.94
C TYR A 95 -12.78 -6.84 -6.47
N GLY A 96 -12.03 -7.73 -5.82
CA GLY A 96 -12.20 -8.07 -4.40
C GLY A 96 -12.06 -6.87 -3.48
N ASN A 97 -11.03 -6.03 -3.67
CA ASN A 97 -10.83 -4.81 -2.89
C ASN A 97 -11.98 -3.82 -3.05
N THR A 98 -12.59 -3.78 -4.24
CA THR A 98 -13.73 -2.90 -4.53
C THR A 98 -14.98 -3.39 -3.81
N MET A 99 -15.27 -4.69 -3.86
CA MET A 99 -16.39 -5.30 -3.12
C MET A 99 -16.22 -5.18 -1.61
N ALA A 100 -15.00 -5.35 -1.10
CA ALA A 100 -14.68 -5.26 0.33
C ALA A 100 -14.61 -3.81 0.87
N GLY A 101 -14.75 -2.79 0.01
CA GLY A 101 -14.65 -1.38 0.41
C GLY A 101 -13.27 -0.99 0.96
N GLY A 102 -12.21 -1.71 0.59
CA GLY A 102 -10.86 -1.49 1.09
C GLY A 102 -9.85 -2.56 0.66
N CYS A 103 -8.58 -2.31 0.93
CA CYS A 103 -7.46 -3.22 0.65
C CYS A 103 -6.72 -3.57 1.95
N ASN A 104 -5.73 -4.47 1.87
CA ASN A 104 -4.91 -4.89 3.02
C ASN A 104 -4.27 -3.73 3.80
N SER A 105 -3.79 -2.68 3.12
CA SER A 105 -3.25 -1.49 3.78
C SER A 105 -4.33 -0.66 4.50
N GLY A 106 -5.53 -0.56 3.91
CA GLY A 106 -6.64 0.19 4.49
C GLY A 106 -7.33 -0.52 5.65
N HIS A 107 -7.65 -1.80 5.49
CA HIS A 107 -8.33 -2.61 6.50
C HIS A 107 -7.34 -3.18 7.53
N GLY A 108 -6.22 -3.75 7.08
CA GLY A 108 -5.23 -4.37 7.96
C GLY A 108 -4.41 -3.36 8.75
N VAL A 109 -3.69 -2.46 8.07
CA VAL A 109 -2.80 -1.51 8.78
C VAL A 109 -3.60 -0.44 9.50
N CYS A 110 -4.46 0.27 8.78
CA CYS A 110 -5.25 1.34 9.38
C CYS A 110 -6.46 0.77 10.13
N GLY A 111 -7.34 0.02 9.47
CA GLY A 111 -8.64 -0.43 9.99
C GLY A 111 -8.60 -1.17 11.33
N LEU A 112 -7.69 -2.12 11.51
CA LEU A 112 -7.49 -2.83 12.78
C LEU A 112 -7.04 -1.88 13.89
N GLY A 113 -6.10 -0.97 13.62
CA GLY A 113 -5.61 -0.01 14.60
C GLY A 113 -6.65 1.01 15.08
N ARG A 114 -7.73 1.22 14.31
CA ARG A 114 -8.88 2.08 14.64
C ARG A 114 -10.11 1.30 15.09
N LEU A 115 -10.02 -0.02 15.28
CA LEU A 115 -11.12 -0.89 15.71
C LEU A 115 -12.39 -0.74 14.83
N SER A 116 -12.18 -0.60 13.53
CA SER A 116 -13.27 -0.41 12.57
C SER A 116 -14.00 -1.73 12.31
N GLN A 117 -15.30 -1.83 12.66
CA GLN A 117 -16.10 -3.04 12.41
C GLN A 117 -16.28 -3.40 10.92
N ARG A 118 -16.06 -2.43 10.03
CA ARG A 118 -16.12 -2.66 8.58
C ARG A 118 -14.86 -3.34 8.02
N SER A 119 -13.79 -3.41 8.83
CA SER A 119 -12.43 -3.83 8.44
C SER A 119 -12.10 -5.23 8.90
#